data_AF-A0A945GMG2-F1
#
_entry.id   AF-A0A945GMG2-F1
#
_cell.length_a   1.000
_cell.length_b   1.000
_cell.length_c   1.000
_cell.angle_alpha   90.00
_cell.angle_beta   90.00
_cell.angle_gamma   90.00
#
_symmetry.space_group_name_H-M   'P 1'
#
loop_
_entity.id
_entity.type
_entity.pdbx_description
1 polymer ?
#
loop_
_entity_poly.entity_id
_entity_poly.type
_entity_poly.pdbx_seq_one_letter_code
_entity_poly.pdbx_strand_id
1 'polypeptide(L)' 'MRFPSLLELCTLAAVLLVGRAGAEEGYLQLRGALGVPSAFSRGGESIEEIARMAVAQKIDVLVMGDDYLLRVD' A
#
# COMPACT_ATOMS: atom_id res chain seq x y z
N MET A 1 42.80 -4.45 29.27
CA MET A 1 41.36 -4.49 28.88
C MET A 1 40.72 -3.23 29.43
N ARG A 2 40.15 -2.35 28.59
CA ARG A 2 39.44 -1.15 29.05
C ARG A 2 37.99 -1.52 29.31
N PHE A 3 37.49 -1.25 30.51
CA PHE A 3 36.08 -1.39 30.82
C PHE A 3 35.32 -0.23 30.17
N PRO A 4 34.19 -0.50 29.48
CA PRO A 4 33.37 0.56 28.93
C PRO A 4 32.82 1.43 30.06
N SER A 5 32.87 2.73 29.85
CA SER A 5 32.28 3.73 30.74
C SER A 5 30.76 3.55 30.80
N LEU A 6 30.16 4.03 31.89
CA LEU A 6 28.70 3.98 32.09
C LEU A 6 27.95 4.65 30.92
N LEU A 7 28.53 5.70 30.34
CA LEU A 7 27.98 6.41 29.19
C LEU A 7 27.95 5.54 27.91
N GLU A 8 29.02 4.77 27.68
CA GLU A 8 29.10 3.84 26.53
C GLU A 8 28.07 2.70 26.67
N LEU A 9 27.88 2.20 27.89
CA LEU A 9 26.85 1.19 28.19
C LEU A 9 25.44 1.74 27.95
N CYS A 10 25.15 2.95 28.41
CA CYS A 10 23.85 3.61 28.18
C CYS A 10 23.60 3.88 26.69
N THR A 11 24.64 4.29 25.94
CA THR A 11 24.53 4.55 24.50
C THR A 11 24.24 3.27 23.73
N LEU A 12 24.93 2.17 24.06
CA LEU A 12 24.68 0.85 23.44
C LEU A 12 23.25 0.36 23.73
N ALA A 13 22.77 0.53 24.96
CA ALA A 13 21.41 0.18 25.35
C ALA A 13 20.37 1.00 24.59
N ALA A 14 20.59 2.32 24.42
CA ALA A 14 19.71 3.18 23.64
C ALA A 14 19.65 2.77 22.16
N VAL A 15 20.80 2.46 21.54
CA VAL A 15 20.86 1.99 20.14
C VAL A 15 20.15 0.65 19.97
N LEU A 16 20.31 -0.28 20.91
CA LEU A 16 19.62 -1.58 20.89
C LEU A 16 18.11 -1.45 21.09
N LEU A 17 17.67 -0.55 21.97
CA LEU A 17 16.24 -0.28 22.20
C LEU A 17 15.58 0.40 20.99
N VAL A 18 16.24 1.39 20.38
CA VAL A 18 15.75 2.08 19.18
C VAL A 18 15.80 1.16 17.95
N GLY A 19 16.84 0.33 17.82
CA GLY A 19 16.97 -0.65 16.74
C GLY A 19 15.91 -1.76 16.77
N ARG A 20 15.33 -2.07 17.94
CA ARG A 20 14.18 -2.98 18.06
C ARG A 20 12.83 -2.32 17.78
N ALA A 21 12.75 -1.00 17.90
CA ALA A 21 11.54 -0.24 17.57
C ALA A 21 11.41 0.10 16.08
N GLY A 22 12.43 -0.21 15.27
CA GLY A 22 12.51 0.16 13.86
C GLY A 22 12.74 -1.03 12.93
N ALA A 23 11.84 -2.01 12.94
CA ALA A 23 11.61 -2.94 11.82
C ALA A 23 10.42 -3.88 12.11
N GLU A 24 9.25 -3.31 12.43
CA GLU A 24 8.04 -4.01 11.99
C GLU A 24 7.88 -3.62 10.52
N GLU A 25 8.18 -4.53 9.60
CA GLU A 25 7.70 -4.42 8.22
C GLU A 25 6.16 -4.46 8.29
N GLY A 26 5.56 -3.29 8.45
CA GLY A 26 4.12 -3.12 8.45
C GLY A 26 3.61 -3.35 7.04
N TYR A 27 3.17 -4.57 6.74
CA TYR A 27 2.47 -4.86 5.50
C TYR A 27 1.09 -4.19 5.55
N LEU A 28 0.89 -3.16 4.71
CA LEU A 28 -0.44 -2.58 4.52
C LEU A 28 -1.23 -3.51 3.59
N GLN A 29 -2.27 -4.15 4.12
CA GLN A 29 -3.16 -4.97 3.33
C GLN A 29 -4.17 -4.08 2.59
N LEU A 30 -4.11 -4.08 1.26
CA LEU A 30 -5.02 -3.36 0.39
C LEU A 30 -5.91 -4.34 -0.39
N ARG A 31 -7.19 -4.00 -0.52
CA ARG A 31 -8.16 -4.74 -1.34
C ARG A 31 -8.19 -4.10 -2.73
N GLY A 32 -7.70 -4.82 -3.73
CA GLY A 32 -7.69 -4.37 -5.12
C GLY A 32 -8.75 -5.06 -5.97
N ALA A 33 -9.35 -4.32 -6.90
CA ALA A 33 -10.07 -4.86 -8.06
C ALA A 33 -9.36 -4.44 -9.34
N LEU A 34 -9.02 -5.43 -10.18
CA LEU A 34 -8.16 -5.24 -11.35
C LEU A 34 -8.91 -5.64 -12.62
N GLY A 35 -8.65 -4.92 -13.70
CA GLY A 35 -9.23 -5.21 -15.02
C GLY A 35 -10.74 -5.02 -15.06
N VAL A 36 -11.26 -4.04 -14.32
CA VAL A 36 -12.70 -3.78 -14.27
C VAL A 36 -13.12 -3.04 -15.55
N PRO A 37 -13.99 -3.62 -16.39
CA PRO A 37 -14.46 -2.95 -17.60
C PRO A 37 -15.57 -1.96 -17.24
N SER A 38 -15.58 -0.81 -17.92
CA SER A 38 -16.65 0.17 -17.84
C SER A 38 -17.48 0.17 -19.13
N ALA A 39 -18.51 1.01 -19.16
CA ALA A 39 -19.33 1.29 -20.33
C ALA A 39 -18.53 1.83 -21.54
N PHE A 40 -17.26 2.24 -21.36
CA PHE A 40 -16.37 2.59 -22.47
C PHE A 40 -15.84 1.37 -23.25
N SER A 41 -16.02 0.15 -22.73
CA SER A 41 -15.69 -1.09 -23.44
C SER A 41 -16.84 -2.11 -23.40
N ARG A 42 -16.74 -3.16 -22.58
CA ARG A 42 -17.69 -4.26 -22.45
C ARG A 42 -18.47 -4.25 -21.13
N GLY A 43 -18.17 -3.30 -20.24
CA GLY A 43 -18.89 -3.12 -18.98
C GLY A 43 -20.26 -2.47 -19.19
N GLY A 44 -21.12 -2.52 -18.16
CA GLY A 44 -22.43 -1.88 -18.19
C GLY A 44 -22.47 -0.54 -17.46
N GLU A 45 -21.55 -0.34 -16.53
CA GLU A 45 -21.53 0.76 -15.59
C GLU A 45 -20.55 1.86 -16.01
N SER A 46 -20.89 3.12 -15.71
CA SER A 46 -19.96 4.23 -15.84
C SER A 46 -18.81 4.14 -14.85
N ILE A 47 -17.69 4.81 -15.14
CA ILE A 47 -16.53 4.87 -14.23
C ILE A 47 -16.94 5.43 -12.86
N GLU A 48 -17.84 6.42 -12.83
CA GLU A 48 -18.32 7.01 -11.58
C GLU A 48 -19.11 6.01 -10.72
N GLU A 49 -20.01 5.24 -11.35
CA GLU A 49 -20.77 4.20 -10.66
C GLU A 49 -19.84 3.10 -10.12
N ILE A 50 -18.86 2.68 -10.92
CA ILE A 50 -17.84 1.70 -10.50
C ILE A 50 -17.05 2.23 -9.30
N ALA A 51 -16.61 3.49 -9.32
CA ALA A 51 -15.89 4.10 -8.20
C ALA A 51 -16.77 4.17 -6.93
N ARG A 52 -18.04 4.54 -7.07
CA ARG A 52 -19.01 4.58 -5.95
C ARG A 52 -19.22 3.19 -5.35
N MET A 53 -19.33 2.17 -6.20
CA MET A 53 -19.45 0.77 -5.77
C MET A 53 -18.17 0.27 -5.08
N ALA A 54 -16.99 0.62 -5.59
CA ALA A 54 -15.71 0.28 -4.98
C ALA A 54 -15.59 0.83 -3.55
N VAL A 55 -16.00 2.08 -3.34
CA VAL A 55 -16.06 2.70 -2.00
C VAL A 55 -17.03 1.94 -1.08
N ALA A 56 -18.24 1.65 -1.55
CA ALA A 56 -19.24 0.90 -0.78
C ALA A 56 -18.74 -0.51 -0.40
N GLN A 57 -17.93 -1.12 -1.25
CA GLN A 57 -17.35 -2.46 -1.05
C GLN A 57 -16.03 -2.45 -0.26
N LYS A 58 -15.52 -1.28 0.12
CA LYS A 58 -14.20 -1.10 0.76
C LYS A 58 -13.08 -1.70 -0.07
N ILE A 59 -13.07 -1.36 -1.36
CA ILE A 59 -11.95 -1.60 -2.27
C ILE A 59 -11.07 -0.36 -2.24
N ASP A 60 -9.78 -0.57 -1.99
CA ASP A 60 -8.79 0.49 -1.81
C ASP A 60 -8.13 0.89 -3.14
N VAL A 61 -8.02 -0.07 -4.08
CA VAL A 61 -7.39 0.14 -5.38
C VAL A 61 -8.28 -0.39 -6.49
N LEU A 62 -8.55 0.45 -7.49
CA LEU A 62 -9.32 0.10 -8.67
C LEU A 62 -8.44 0.31 -9.92
N VAL A 63 -8.31 -0.72 -10.75
CA VAL A 63 -7.62 -0.63 -12.04
C VAL A 63 -8.61 -0.95 -13.16
N MET A 64 -8.88 0.07 -13.99
CA MET A 64 -9.77 -0.03 -15.13
C MET A 64 -9.13 -0.85 -16.25
N GLY A 65 -9.92 -1.70 -16.92
CA GLY A 65 -9.47 -2.64 -17.95
C GLY A 65 -10.14 -2.44 -19.30
N ASP A 66 -10.45 -1.20 -19.67
CA ASP A 66 -11.17 -0.92 -20.92
C ASP A 66 -10.29 -1.15 -22.17
N ASP A 67 -10.78 -1.98 -23.09
CA ASP A 67 -10.09 -2.41 -24.33
C ASP A 67 -9.53 -1.25 -25.18
N TYR A 68 -10.17 -0.07 -25.11
CA TYR A 68 -9.88 1.06 -26.01
C TYR A 68 -9.02 2.19 -25.40
N LEU A 69 -8.71 2.14 -24.10
CA LEU A 69 -7.92 3.19 -23.44
C LEU A 69 -6.39 3.05 -23.64
N LEU A 70 -5.91 1.92 -24.17
CA LEU A 70 -4.48 1.62 -24.35
C LEU A 70 -3.95 1.83 -25.77
N ARG A 71 -4.67 2.51 -26.66
CA ARG A 71 -4.10 2.93 -27.95
C ARG A 71 -3.17 4.13 -27.74
N VAL A 72 -1.89 3.83 -27.53
CA VAL A 72 -0.80 4.77 -27.80
C VAL A 72 -0.40 4.55 -29.26
N ASP A 73 -0.77 5.48 -30.14
CA ASP A 73 -0.24 5.57 -31.50
C ASP A 73 1.23 6.02 -31.48
#